data_AF-A0A7C4ZVF9-F1
#
_entry.id   AF-A0A7C4ZVF9-F1
#
_cell.length_a   1.000
_cell.length_b   1.000
_cell.length_c   1.000
_cell.angle_alpha   90.00
_cell.angle_beta   90.00
_cell.angle_gamma   90.00
#
_symmetry.space_group_name_H-M   'P 1'
#
loop_
_entity.id
_entity.type
_entity.pdbx_description
1 polymer ?
#
loop_
_entity_poly.entity_id
_entity_poly.type
_entity_poly.pdbx_seq_one_letter_code
_entity_poly.pdbx_strand_id
1 'polypeptide(L)' 'MTYHFDPIDIEHLKLSARLSLVRRWQRLLDARELAVGLIRGCLRRRYPHLSAGELNLKVLEEIERVQRLSSRF' A
#
# COMPACT_ATOMS: atom_id res chain seq x y z
N MET A 1 -23.51 -15.57 2.75
CA MET A 1 -22.40 -14.77 3.33
C MET A 1 -22.92 -13.38 3.56
N THR A 2 -23.01 -12.96 4.82
CA THR A 2 -23.59 -11.69 5.26
C THR A 2 -22.63 -10.54 4.99
N TYR A 3 -23.03 -9.62 4.11
CA TYR A 3 -22.34 -8.34 3.90
C TYR A 3 -22.37 -7.53 5.21
N HIS A 4 -21.20 -7.31 5.80
CA HIS A 4 -21.05 -6.46 6.98
C HIS A 4 -20.77 -5.03 6.49
N PHE A 5 -21.72 -4.14 6.74
CA PHE A 5 -21.59 -2.72 6.43
C PHE A 5 -20.46 -2.14 7.30
N ASP A 6 -19.34 -1.75 6.67
CA ASP A 6 -18.27 -1.03 7.35
C ASP A 6 -18.74 0.43 7.49
N PRO A 7 -19.11 0.90 8.70
CA PRO A 7 -19.59 2.25 8.86
C PRO A 7 -18.45 3.18 8.48
N ILE A 8 -18.65 4.00 7.44
CA ILE A 8 -17.71 5.05 7.07
C ILE A 8 -17.27 5.75 8.35
N ASP A 9 -15.98 5.69 8.69
CA ASP A 9 -15.44 6.35 9.87
C ASP A 9 -15.53 7.86 9.64
N ILE A 10 -16.64 8.43 10.11
CA ILE A 10 -17.00 9.83 9.92
C ILE A 10 -15.96 10.74 10.58
N GLU A 11 -15.33 10.31 11.67
CA GLU A 11 -14.32 11.09 12.35
C GLU A 11 -13.02 11.11 11.55
N HIS A 12 -12.60 9.97 11.01
CA HIS A 12 -11.48 9.91 10.09
C HIS A 12 -11.72 10.72 8.80
N LEU A 13 -12.94 10.70 8.28
CA LEU A 13 -13.35 11.51 7.13
C LEU A 13 -13.25 13.02 7.43
N LYS A 14 -13.79 13.48 8.56
CA LYS A 14 -13.70 14.89 8.99
C LYS A 14 -12.25 15.34 9.19
N LEU A 15 -11.42 14.50 9.82
CA LEU A 15 -10.00 14.79 10.04
C LEU A 15 -9.24 14.89 8.71
N SER A 16 -9.54 14.02 7.76
CA SER A 16 -8.93 14.01 6.43
C SER A 16 -9.39 15.18 5.56
N ALA A 17 -10.67 15.57 5.68
CA ALA A 17 -11.23 16.74 5.00
C ALA A 17 -10.54 18.04 5.41
N ARG A 18 -10.11 18.17 6.67
CA ARG A 18 -9.41 19.34 7.20
C ARG A 18 -7.94 19.47 6.77
N LEU A 19 -7.37 18.45 6.13
CA LEU A 19 -6.00 18.54 5.62
C LEU A 19 -5.93 19.44 4.39
N SER A 20 -4.91 20.31 4.35
CA SER A 20 -4.51 21.00 3.12
C SER A 20 -4.03 19.99 2.07
N LEU A 21 -4.09 20.39 0.80
CA LEU A 21 -3.66 19.55 -0.33
C LEU A 21 -2.24 18.97 -0.11
N VAL A 22 -1.31 19.80 0.34
CA VAL A 22 0.08 19.40 0.64
C VAL A 22 0.12 18.31 1.73
N ARG A 23 -0.64 18.47 2.81
CA ARG A 23 -0.68 17.47 3.90
C ARG A 23 -1.36 16.18 3.47
N ARG A 24 -2.34 16.24 2.56
CA ARG A 24 -2.94 15.04 1.96
C ARG A 24 -1.92 14.27 1.12
N TRP A 25 -1.16 14.96 0.28
CA TRP A 25 -0.08 14.34 -0.49
C TRP A 25 0.98 13.70 0.40
N GLN A 26 1.43 14.40 1.45
CA GLN A 26 2.39 13.84 2.39
C GLN A 26 1.86 12.55 3.03
N ARG A 27 0.61 12.56 3.52
CA ARG A 27 -0.01 11.37 4.09
C ARG A 27 -0.08 10.19 3.11
N LEU A 28 -0.35 10.46 1.82
CA LEU A 28 -0.36 9.41 0.80
C LEU A 28 1.05 8.86 0.53
N LEU A 29 2.07 9.72 0.54
CA LEU A 29 3.47 9.31 0.41
C LEU A 29 3.91 8.45 1.59
N ASP A 30 3.58 8.87 2.82
CA ASP A 30 3.88 8.13 4.05
C ASP A 30 3.20 6.75 4.04
N ALA A 31 1.93 6.70 3.64
CA ALA A 31 1.18 5.45 3.51
C ALA A 31 1.82 4.52 2.46
N ARG A 32 2.26 5.07 1.32
CA ARG A 32 2.95 4.32 0.28
C ARG A 32 4.29 3.78 0.79
N GLU A 33 5.07 4.58 1.51
CA GLU A 33 6.34 4.16 2.09
C GLU A 33 6.15 3.00 3.06
N LEU A 34 5.15 3.10 3.95
CA LEU A 34 4.80 2.03 4.88
C LEU A 34 4.41 0.75 4.13
N ALA A 35 3.51 0.84 3.15
CA ALA A 35 3.04 -0.31 2.39
C ALA A 35 4.19 -1.02 1.65
N VAL A 36 5.04 -0.25 0.97
CA VAL A 36 6.22 -0.78 0.26
C VAL A 36 7.22 -1.38 1.24
N GLY A 37 7.45 -0.75 2.39
CA GLY A 37 8.32 -1.27 3.44
C GLY A 37 7.86 -2.62 3.98
N LEU A 38 6.55 -2.78 4.22
CA LEU A 38 5.96 -4.05 4.64
C LEU A 38 6.13 -5.15 3.58
N ILE A 39 5.84 -4.85 2.31
CA ILE A 39 6.03 -5.79 1.20
C ILE A 39 7.51 -6.21 1.13
N ARG A 40 8.44 -5.26 1.21
CA ARG A 40 9.88 -5.55 1.19
C ARG A 40 10.29 -6.45 2.36
N GLY A 41 9.75 -6.21 3.56
CA GLY A 41 9.98 -7.05 4.73
C GLY A 41 9.49 -8.49 4.53
N CYS A 42 8.30 -8.66 3.94
CA CYS A 42 7.78 -9.97 3.56
C CYS A 42 8.66 -10.67 2.52
N LEU A 43 9.08 -9.96 1.47
CA LEU A 43 9.94 -10.49 0.42
C LEU A 43 11.34 -10.85 0.94
N ARG A 44 11.92 -10.06 1.85
CA ARG A 44 13.22 -10.36 2.47
C ARG A 44 13.19 -11.70 3.23
N ARG A 45 12.09 -12.00 3.92
CA ARG A 45 11.90 -13.29 4.59
C ARG A 45 11.77 -14.45 3.60
N ARG A 46 11.10 -14.23 2.47
CA ARG A 46 10.89 -15.26 1.44
C ARG A 46 12.11 -15.47 0.54
N TYR A 47 12.88 -14.42 0.31
CA TYR A 47 14.03 -14.38 -0.60
C TYR A 47 15.25 -13.79 0.13
N PRO A 48 15.81 -14.49 1.14
CA PRO A 48 16.90 -13.97 1.95
C PRO A 48 18.23 -13.82 1.19
N HIS A 49 18.38 -14.48 0.05
CA HIS A 49 19.56 -14.41 -0.81
C HIS A 49 19.58 -13.20 -1.74
N LEU A 50 18.44 -12.55 -1.96
CA LEU A 50 18.39 -11.37 -2.84
C LEU A 50 19.03 -10.16 -2.16
N SER A 51 19.80 -9.41 -2.94
CA SER A 51 20.32 -8.10 -2.56
C SER A 51 19.19 -7.08 -2.42
N ALA A 52 19.49 -5.92 -1.84
CA ALA A 52 18.52 -4.84 -1.70
C ALA A 52 17.98 -4.33 -3.05
N GLY A 53 18.84 -4.28 -4.09
CA GLY A 53 18.43 -3.89 -5.45
C GLY A 53 17.48 -4.89 -6.08
N GLU A 54 17.80 -6.18 -6.00
CA GLU A 54 16.94 -7.25 -6.52
C GLU A 54 15.62 -7.35 -5.76
N LEU A 55 15.62 -7.11 -4.45
CA LEU A 55 14.38 -7.02 -3.66
C LEU A 55 13.49 -5.86 -4.13
N ASN A 56 14.07 -4.70 -4.48
CA ASN A 56 13.28 -3.59 -5.02
C ASN A 56 12.66 -3.96 -6.38
N LEU A 57 13.39 -4.65 -7.25
CA LEU A 57 12.82 -5.17 -8.50
C LEU A 57 11.68 -6.15 -8.23
N LYS A 58 11.86 -7.03 -7.24
CA LYS A 58 10.81 -7.99 -6.87
C LYS A 58 9.56 -7.30 -6.30
N VAL A 59 9.72 -6.22 -5.55
CA VAL A 59 8.59 -5.38 -5.10
C VAL A 59 7.80 -4.84 -6.31
N LEU A 60 8.48 -4.31 -7.32
CA LEU A 60 7.83 -3.79 -8.52
C LEU A 60 7.08 -4.89 -9.28
N GLU A 61 7.69 -6.06 -9.43
CA GLU A 61 7.07 -7.23 -10.06
C GLU A 61 5.78 -7.65 -9.35
N GLU A 62 5.77 -7.69 -8.01
CA GLU A 62 4.57 -8.03 -7.24
C GLU A 62 3.46 -6.99 -7.37
N ILE A 63 3.80 -5.69 -7.39
CA ILE A 63 2.83 -4.61 -7.60
C ILE A 63 2.20 -4.74 -9.00
N GLU A 64 3.01 -4.94 -10.03
CA GLU A 64 2.54 -5.11 -11.40
C GLU A 64 1.66 -6.37 -11.55
N ARG A 65 2.05 -7.47 -10.89
CA ARG A 65 1.27 -8.72 -10.86
C ARG A 65 -0.14 -8.46 -10.32
N VAL A 66 -0.28 -7.72 -9.22
CA VAL A 66 -1.59 -7.38 -8.64
C VAL A 66 -2.38 -6.41 -9.53
N GLN A 67 -1.73 -5.41 -10.12
CA GLN A 67 -2.40 -4.48 -11.04
C GLN A 67 -2.99 -5.21 -12.25
N ARG A 68 -2.23 -6.12 -12.88
CA ARG A 68 -2.73 -6.93 -14.00
C ARG A 68 -3.91 -7.83 -13.63
N LEU A 69 -3.93 -8.36 -12.40
CA LEU A 69 -5.08 -9.12 -11.90
C LEU A 69 -6.29 -8.20 -11.71
N SER A 70 -6.10 -7.00 -11.16
CA SER A 70 -7.19 -6.04 -10.95
C SER A 70 -7.77 -5.49 -12.25
N SER A 71 -6.99 -5.38 -13.33
CA SER A 71 -7.50 -4.91 -14.64
C SER A 71 -8.27 -5.98 -15.43
N ARG A 72 -8.32 -7.23 -14.95
CA ARG A 72 -9.05 -8.34 -15.59
C ARG A 72 -10.45 -8.58 -15.01
N PHE A 73 -10.82 -7.86 -13.96
CA PHE A 73 -12.14 -7.87 -13.33
C PHE A 73 -12.77 -6.48 -13.44
#